data_AF-A0A964K8Z0-F1
#
_entry.id   AF-A0A964K8Z0-F1
#
_cell.length_a   1.000
_cell.length_b   1.000
_cell.length_c   1.000
_cell.angle_alpha   90.00
_cell.angle_beta   90.00
_cell.angle_gamma   90.00
#
_symmetry.space_group_name_H-M   'P 1'
#
loop_
_entity.id
_entity.type
_entity.pdbx_description
1 polymer ?
#
loop_
_entity_poly.entity_id
_entity_poly.type
_entity_poly.pdbx_seq_one_letter_code
_entity_poly.pdbx_strand_id
1 'polypeptide(L)'
;MALRIETFSNARGGHSLFKAVGHPKAADPLRALIERLRGAGPVAIYDPFGYVETVGQLYDLSGLDIAGCYVQDLDDLGRTILGRPAQPITDLKGARIATLFVAAFDAARPIAHIRHLMPAGAAIVSMDEARLPDDRLTNPRNYLDPLNFATNLAFFRDGDGHHTRVTTVNYWSGYGARNAKLWQILFDAGGRPIAEWTDPLADAAAIVVDSAEVRGRFDLGPFTGQLLLHVVGAGGHDVVKYALDTYGDGPETLSCSHDANAWPADLYAGLPAPAPGERVLLWLQNHHPCAIPAGAVGLNLMGSDAVAWSKTSVPPFGTAAIEIADLLPNARWPEQIEIQAGKYIVRPRYEVIQSGGRRLIAHANVERTDLKPDPRIPELANLMGKGYLLPAPILPCRRWQSQVLPTPMATGQQDLPVAAIAYDCQGQERARHVFGRLLRRDSVALDLNELLDRADANLPGDGWDAVDGGYGHVELVYDFAQGGGADGWLHGLFRYRDRASGQSADTSFGAHIFNTVLTYRNEPQSYAGRAPGLSTR
;
A
#
# COMPACT_ATOMS: atom_id res chain seq x y z
N MET A 1 -8.06 15.78 -7.22
CA MET A 1 -7.84 16.24 -5.83
C MET A 1 -7.71 15.04 -4.93
N ALA A 2 -6.75 15.06 -3.99
CA ALA A 2 -6.51 13.97 -3.04
C ALA A 2 -7.65 13.84 -2.01
N LEU A 3 -7.89 12.61 -1.55
CA LEU A 3 -8.83 12.33 -0.48
C LEU A 3 -8.25 12.77 0.87
N ARG A 4 -9.00 13.54 1.64
CA ARG A 4 -8.63 13.95 3.01
C ARG A 4 -9.05 12.88 4.03
N ILE A 5 -8.48 11.69 3.89
CA ILE A 5 -8.71 10.56 4.81
C ILE A 5 -7.44 10.27 5.62
N GLU A 6 -7.62 9.88 6.88
CA GLU A 6 -6.56 9.32 7.70
C GLU A 6 -6.45 7.81 7.44
N THR A 7 -5.27 7.36 7.03
CA THR A 7 -5.03 5.94 6.68
C THR A 7 -4.03 5.29 7.63
N PHE A 8 -2.92 5.97 7.93
CA PHE A 8 -1.86 5.47 8.81
C PHE A 8 -1.13 6.62 9.52
N SER A 9 -0.67 6.38 10.75
CA SER A 9 0.32 7.23 11.43
C SER A 9 1.36 6.37 12.19
N ASN A 10 2.62 6.81 12.25
CA ASN A 10 3.64 6.09 13.03
C ASN A 10 3.35 6.05 14.54
N ALA A 11 2.52 6.97 15.04
CA ALA A 11 2.20 7.07 16.47
C ALA A 11 1.06 6.13 16.88
N ARG A 12 0.08 5.92 16.01
CA ARG A 12 -1.16 5.17 16.34
C ARG A 12 -1.37 3.92 15.47
N GLY A 13 -0.57 3.72 14.41
CA GLY A 13 -0.73 2.65 13.45
C GLY A 13 -1.76 2.96 12.36
N GLY A 14 -2.33 1.91 11.76
CA GLY A 14 -3.39 2.02 10.77
C GLY A 14 -4.70 2.53 11.39
N HIS A 15 -5.40 3.41 10.67
CA HIS A 15 -6.72 3.90 11.09
C HIS A 15 -7.83 3.01 10.50
N SER A 16 -8.67 2.42 11.35
CA SER A 16 -9.72 1.50 10.87
C SER A 16 -10.90 2.19 10.19
N LEU A 17 -11.13 3.49 10.45
CA LEU A 17 -12.32 4.19 9.97
C LEU A 17 -12.48 4.11 8.44
N PHE A 18 -11.43 4.43 7.68
CA PHE A 18 -11.50 4.39 6.22
C PHE A 18 -11.75 2.96 5.69
N LYS A 19 -11.21 1.93 6.35
CA LYS A 19 -11.50 0.53 6.00
C LYS A 19 -12.96 0.20 6.32
N ALA A 20 -13.48 0.66 7.46
CA ALA A 20 -14.84 0.42 7.90
C ALA A 20 -15.87 1.05 6.97
N VAL A 21 -15.73 2.36 6.70
CA VAL A 21 -16.63 3.06 5.78
C VAL A 21 -16.34 2.76 4.31
N GLY A 22 -15.15 2.27 3.98
CA GLY A 22 -14.76 1.86 2.64
C GLY A 22 -15.05 0.39 2.32
N HIS A 23 -15.45 -0.42 3.31
CA HIS A 23 -15.67 -1.85 3.10
C HIS A 23 -16.82 -2.07 2.10
N PRO A 24 -16.69 -2.95 1.09
CA PRO A 24 -17.75 -3.16 0.09
C PRO A 24 -19.12 -3.50 0.68
N LYS A 25 -19.14 -4.23 1.80
CA LYS A 25 -20.39 -4.56 2.51
C LYS A 25 -20.95 -3.48 3.43
N ALA A 26 -20.17 -2.44 3.75
CA ALA A 26 -20.69 -1.24 4.42
C ALA A 26 -21.14 -0.17 3.42
N ALA A 27 -20.68 -0.25 2.16
CA ALA A 27 -20.91 0.78 1.16
C ALA A 27 -22.37 0.99 0.79
N ASP A 28 -23.11 -0.08 0.47
CA ASP A 28 -24.53 0.05 0.13
C ASP A 28 -25.40 0.46 1.31
N PRO A 29 -25.22 -0.11 2.53
CA PRO A 29 -25.89 0.41 3.73
C PRO A 29 -25.63 1.89 4.01
N LEU A 30 -24.38 2.37 3.87
CA LEU A 30 -24.05 3.79 4.03
C LEU A 30 -24.73 4.66 2.97
N ARG A 31 -24.74 4.24 1.69
CA ARG A 31 -25.47 4.95 0.64
C ARG A 31 -26.96 5.03 0.93
N ALA A 32 -27.57 3.93 1.38
CA ALA A 32 -28.98 3.89 1.76
C ALA A 32 -29.27 4.81 2.96
N LEU A 33 -28.41 4.81 3.98
CA LEU A 33 -28.51 5.74 5.11
C LEU A 33 -28.47 7.20 4.64
N ILE A 34 -27.51 7.56 3.78
CA ILE A 34 -27.37 8.92 3.24
C ILE A 34 -28.58 9.31 2.40
N GLU A 35 -29.10 8.42 1.57
CA GLU A 35 -30.29 8.70 0.76
C GLU A 35 -31.55 8.94 1.63
N ARG A 36 -31.73 8.14 2.70
CA ARG A 36 -32.79 8.41 3.68
C ARG A 36 -32.62 9.76 4.35
N LEU A 37 -31.38 10.14 4.70
CA LEU A 37 -31.08 11.45 5.28
C LEU A 37 -31.42 12.60 4.32
N ARG A 38 -31.19 12.45 3.01
CA ARG A 38 -31.60 13.43 1.98
C ARG A 38 -33.11 13.63 1.96
N GLY A 39 -33.88 12.56 2.12
CA GLY A 39 -35.35 12.59 2.16
C GLY A 39 -35.97 12.97 3.50
N ALA A 40 -35.17 13.10 4.56
CA ALA A 40 -35.67 13.25 5.93
C ALA A 40 -36.04 14.70 6.33
N GLY A 41 -35.73 15.70 5.49
CA GLY A 41 -35.83 17.12 5.85
C GLY A 41 -34.58 17.63 6.59
N PRO A 42 -34.67 18.67 7.44
CA PRO A 42 -33.50 19.26 8.08
C PRO A 42 -32.75 18.27 8.99
N VAL A 43 -31.46 18.06 8.74
CA VAL A 43 -30.58 17.11 9.43
C VAL A 43 -29.56 17.84 10.29
N ALA A 44 -29.48 17.53 11.59
CA ALA A 44 -28.31 17.86 12.40
C ALA A 44 -27.23 16.79 12.24
N ILE A 45 -25.98 17.21 12.16
CA ILE A 45 -24.81 16.33 12.21
C ILE A 45 -24.21 16.42 13.61
N TYR A 46 -24.10 15.32 14.33
CA TYR A 46 -23.29 15.25 15.55
C TYR A 46 -22.05 14.42 15.26
N ASP A 47 -20.88 15.05 15.34
CA ASP A 47 -19.59 14.42 15.06
C ASP A 47 -18.68 14.43 16.30
N PRO A 48 -18.90 13.51 17.25
CA PRO A 48 -18.15 13.49 18.50
C PRO A 48 -16.66 13.13 18.35
N PHE A 49 -16.26 12.59 17.20
CA PHE A 49 -14.92 12.02 17.01
C PHE A 49 -14.22 12.52 15.72
N GLY A 50 -14.83 13.45 14.98
CA GLY A 50 -14.27 14.00 13.74
C GLY A 50 -14.36 13.05 12.53
N TYR A 51 -15.33 12.12 12.51
CA TYR A 51 -15.43 11.07 11.49
C TYR A 51 -16.18 11.53 10.23
N VAL A 52 -17.05 12.54 10.33
CA VAL A 52 -17.95 12.89 9.22
C VAL A 52 -17.20 13.39 7.99
N GLU A 53 -16.03 14.02 8.18
CA GLU A 53 -15.20 14.47 7.07
C GLU A 53 -14.70 13.28 6.23
N THR A 54 -14.25 12.19 6.87
CA THR A 54 -13.84 10.97 6.18
C THR A 54 -15.01 10.36 5.40
N VAL A 55 -16.20 10.32 6.00
CA VAL A 55 -17.43 9.88 5.31
C VAL A 55 -17.69 10.76 4.08
N GLY A 56 -17.61 12.07 4.23
CA GLY A 56 -17.80 13.04 3.14
C GLY A 56 -16.72 13.02 2.05
N GLN A 57 -15.58 12.36 2.26
CA GLN A 57 -14.59 12.09 1.20
C GLN A 57 -14.96 10.88 0.35
N LEU A 58 -15.66 9.89 0.92
CA LEU A 58 -15.99 8.64 0.25
C LEU A 58 -17.44 8.57 -0.23
N TYR A 59 -18.31 9.44 0.30
CA TYR A 59 -19.73 9.49 -0.03
C TYR A 59 -20.16 10.94 -0.25
N ASP A 60 -21.09 11.14 -1.20
CA ASP A 60 -21.64 12.46 -1.46
C ASP A 60 -22.66 12.86 -0.38
N LEU A 61 -22.30 13.83 0.44
CA LEU A 61 -23.16 14.41 1.48
C LEU A 61 -23.74 15.78 1.07
N SER A 62 -23.45 16.27 -0.14
CA SER A 62 -23.82 17.63 -0.56
C SER A 62 -25.33 17.85 -0.70
N GLY A 63 -26.11 16.78 -0.89
CA GLY A 63 -27.57 16.83 -0.97
C GLY A 63 -28.30 16.86 0.36
N LEU A 64 -27.60 16.86 1.50
CA LEU A 64 -28.24 16.92 2.82
C LEU A 64 -28.68 18.35 3.14
N ASP A 65 -29.92 18.51 3.61
CA ASP A 65 -30.41 19.75 4.22
C ASP A 65 -29.85 19.89 5.63
N ILE A 66 -28.56 20.25 5.75
CA ILE A 66 -27.89 20.32 7.04
C ILE A 66 -28.45 21.50 7.83
N ALA A 67 -29.02 21.29 9.01
CA ALA A 67 -29.49 22.36 9.90
C ALA A 67 -28.35 22.93 10.76
N GLY A 68 -27.41 22.07 11.18
CA GLY A 68 -26.27 22.42 12.03
C GLY A 68 -25.30 21.25 12.19
N CYS A 69 -24.04 21.58 12.48
CA CYS A 69 -23.00 20.61 12.81
C CYS A 69 -22.61 20.80 14.27
N TYR A 70 -22.62 19.74 15.06
CA TYR A 70 -22.44 19.76 16.50
C TYR A 70 -21.26 18.89 16.91
N VAL A 71 -20.48 19.38 17.88
CA VAL A 71 -19.30 18.70 18.42
C VAL A 71 -19.36 18.69 19.95
N GLN A 72 -18.62 17.76 20.55
CA GLN A 72 -18.50 17.66 22.00
C GLN A 72 -17.21 18.31 22.52
N ASP A 73 -16.13 18.27 21.74
CA ASP A 73 -14.87 18.91 22.08
C ASP A 73 -14.95 20.43 21.88
N LEU A 74 -14.47 21.19 22.86
CA LEU A 74 -14.45 22.65 22.78
C LEU A 74 -13.40 23.14 21.77
N ASP A 75 -12.32 22.37 21.57
CA ASP A 75 -11.27 22.72 20.62
C ASP A 75 -11.75 22.61 19.15
N ASP A 76 -12.83 21.88 18.90
CA ASP A 76 -13.45 21.75 17.58
C ASP A 76 -14.49 22.85 17.27
N LEU A 77 -14.84 23.73 18.23
CA LEU A 77 -15.84 24.78 18.00
C LEU A 77 -15.41 25.75 16.90
N GLY A 78 -16.35 26.10 16.02
CA GLY A 78 -16.10 26.99 14.88
C GLY A 78 -15.34 26.34 13.72
N ARG A 79 -14.81 25.11 13.88
CA ARG A 79 -14.26 24.33 12.75
C ARG A 79 -15.32 24.17 11.67
N THR A 80 -14.91 24.26 10.41
CA THR A 80 -15.84 24.06 9.29
C THR A 80 -16.04 22.56 9.04
N ILE A 81 -17.24 22.06 9.33
CA ILE A 81 -17.69 20.69 9.07
C ILE A 81 -18.79 20.74 8.00
N LEU A 82 -18.56 20.09 6.85
CA LEU A 82 -19.50 20.08 5.71
C LEU A 82 -19.97 21.49 5.31
N GLY A 83 -19.06 22.47 5.34
CA GLY A 83 -19.33 23.87 4.97
C GLY A 83 -20.02 24.70 6.05
N ARG A 84 -20.22 24.17 7.26
CA ARG A 84 -20.83 24.90 8.39
C ARG A 84 -19.90 24.98 9.59
N PRO A 85 -19.91 26.08 10.36
CA PRO A 85 -19.18 26.15 11.61
C PRO A 85 -19.79 25.17 12.62
N ALA A 86 -18.92 24.38 13.26
CA ALA A 86 -19.29 23.48 14.34
C ALA A 86 -19.76 24.26 15.57
N GLN A 87 -20.86 23.81 16.16
CA GLN A 87 -21.53 24.37 17.33
C GLN A 87 -21.39 23.43 18.52
N PRO A 88 -21.47 23.92 19.76
CA PRO A 88 -21.46 23.04 20.92
C PRO A 88 -22.73 22.18 20.91
N ILE A 89 -22.58 20.89 21.23
CA ILE A 89 -23.70 19.94 21.25
C ILE A 89 -24.86 20.36 22.18
N THR A 90 -24.61 21.22 23.17
CA THR A 90 -25.65 21.80 24.04
C THR A 90 -26.68 22.64 23.29
N ASP A 91 -26.31 23.21 22.14
CA ASP A 91 -27.21 24.04 21.32
C ASP A 91 -28.22 23.21 20.51
N LEU A 92 -28.03 21.89 20.44
CA LEU A 92 -28.91 20.95 19.75
C LEU A 92 -30.38 21.08 20.20
N LYS A 93 -30.61 21.40 21.48
CA LYS A 93 -31.96 21.55 22.04
C LYS A 93 -32.78 22.66 21.36
N GLY A 94 -32.12 23.69 20.84
CA GLY A 94 -32.76 24.78 20.11
C GLY A 94 -32.89 24.53 18.60
N ALA A 95 -32.35 23.43 18.09
CA ALA A 95 -32.29 23.16 16.67
C ALA A 95 -33.66 22.76 16.11
N ARG A 96 -33.97 23.24 14.90
CA ARG A 96 -35.14 22.79 14.12
C ARG A 96 -34.70 21.69 13.17
N ILE A 97 -34.84 20.45 13.63
CA ILE A 97 -34.39 19.26 12.89
C ILE A 97 -35.49 18.22 12.84
N ALA A 98 -35.51 17.49 11.72
CA ALA A 98 -36.28 16.26 11.60
C ALA A 98 -35.45 15.04 12.02
N THR A 99 -34.14 15.05 11.76
CA THR A 99 -33.24 13.93 12.08
C THR A 99 -31.91 14.43 12.63
N LEU A 100 -31.37 13.73 13.64
CA LEU A 100 -29.98 13.80 14.05
C LEU A 100 -29.22 12.62 13.45
N PHE A 101 -28.21 12.90 12.62
CA PHE A 101 -27.22 11.93 12.20
C PHE A 101 -26.02 11.99 13.14
N VAL A 102 -25.77 10.89 13.87
CA VAL A 102 -24.57 10.72 14.69
C VAL A 102 -23.49 10.04 13.84
N ALA A 103 -22.46 10.79 13.48
CA ALA A 103 -21.34 10.32 12.68
C ALA A 103 -20.38 9.45 13.52
N ALA A 104 -20.88 8.36 14.10
CA ALA A 104 -20.10 7.40 14.87
C ALA A 104 -20.63 5.97 14.66
N PHE A 105 -19.71 4.99 14.77
CA PHE A 105 -20.04 3.60 15.08
C PHE A 105 -20.01 3.41 16.61
N ASP A 106 -20.63 2.34 17.10
CA ASP A 106 -20.85 2.09 18.52
C ASP A 106 -21.51 3.30 19.22
N ALA A 107 -22.47 3.94 18.52
CA ALA A 107 -22.97 5.27 18.85
C ALA A 107 -23.93 5.27 20.05
N ALA A 108 -24.32 4.10 20.57
CA ALA A 108 -25.26 3.96 21.68
C ALA A 108 -24.88 4.84 22.89
N ARG A 109 -23.58 4.87 23.25
CA ARG A 109 -23.09 5.67 24.38
C ARG A 109 -23.11 7.18 24.08
N PRO A 110 -22.51 7.69 22.98
CA PRO A 110 -22.67 9.09 22.59
C PRO A 110 -24.13 9.54 22.53
N ILE A 111 -25.03 8.75 21.94
CA ILE A 111 -26.47 9.03 21.86
C ILE A 111 -27.09 9.13 23.26
N ALA A 112 -26.75 8.23 24.18
CA ALA A 112 -27.27 8.26 25.55
C ALA A 112 -26.87 9.56 26.28
N HIS A 113 -25.64 10.04 26.09
CA HIS A 113 -25.17 11.28 26.72
C HIS A 113 -25.98 12.49 26.30
N ILE A 114 -26.39 12.57 25.02
CA ILE A 114 -27.07 13.75 24.46
C ILE A 114 -28.59 13.61 24.39
N ARG A 115 -29.15 12.46 24.78
CA ARG A 115 -30.59 12.18 24.61
C ARG A 115 -31.50 13.25 25.23
N HIS A 116 -31.06 13.86 26.34
CA HIS A 116 -31.78 14.93 27.03
C HIS A 116 -31.78 16.28 26.27
N LEU A 117 -30.97 16.41 25.22
CA LEU A 117 -30.87 17.59 24.34
C LEU A 117 -31.67 17.43 23.06
N MET A 118 -32.24 16.25 22.79
CA MET A 118 -32.94 15.97 21.55
C MET A 118 -34.21 16.79 21.40
N PRO A 119 -34.41 17.51 20.27
CA PRO A 119 -35.68 18.12 19.93
C PRO A 119 -36.80 17.09 19.86
N ALA A 120 -38.00 17.46 20.33
CA ALA A 120 -39.14 16.56 20.35
C ALA A 120 -39.52 16.12 18.93
N GLY A 121 -39.70 14.80 18.74
CA GLY A 121 -40.09 14.21 17.46
C GLY A 121 -38.95 14.02 16.45
N ALA A 122 -37.73 14.47 16.75
CA ALA A 122 -36.58 14.22 15.87
C ALA A 122 -36.13 12.75 15.94
N ALA A 123 -35.87 12.15 14.78
CA ALA A 123 -35.27 10.82 14.68
C ALA A 123 -33.77 10.87 14.99
N ILE A 124 -33.20 9.74 15.43
CA ILE A 124 -31.75 9.58 15.61
C ILE A 124 -31.30 8.39 14.78
N VAL A 125 -30.30 8.60 13.93
CA VAL A 125 -29.65 7.54 13.15
C VAL A 125 -28.14 7.65 13.33
N SER A 126 -27.40 6.55 13.17
CA SER A 126 -25.94 6.53 13.29
C SER A 126 -25.32 5.66 12.20
N MET A 127 -24.00 5.61 12.15
CA MET A 127 -23.29 4.70 11.25
C MET A 127 -23.45 3.22 11.67
N ASP A 128 -24.03 2.92 12.84
CA ASP A 128 -24.27 1.54 13.29
C ASP A 128 -25.14 0.74 12.31
N GLU A 129 -26.02 1.41 11.56
CA GLU A 129 -26.85 0.78 10.53
C GLU A 129 -26.05 0.23 9.35
N ALA A 130 -24.79 0.64 9.21
CA ALA A 130 -23.89 0.19 8.15
C ALA A 130 -22.76 -0.71 8.65
N ARG A 131 -22.87 -1.21 9.88
CA ARG A 131 -21.89 -2.16 10.42
C ARG A 131 -21.86 -3.44 9.60
N LEU A 132 -20.67 -4.03 9.49
CA LEU A 132 -20.55 -5.42 9.09
C LEU A 132 -21.30 -6.31 10.09
N PRO A 133 -21.87 -7.44 9.64
CA PRO A 133 -22.49 -8.42 10.52
C PRO A 133 -21.52 -8.92 11.60
N ASP A 134 -22.01 -9.19 12.80
CA ASP A 134 -21.18 -9.59 13.95
C ASP A 134 -20.39 -10.90 13.70
N ASP A 135 -20.89 -11.81 12.87
CA ASP A 135 -20.19 -13.04 12.48
C ASP A 135 -19.00 -12.80 11.51
N ARG A 136 -18.83 -11.55 11.06
CA ARG A 136 -17.71 -11.06 10.25
C ARG A 136 -16.75 -10.18 11.04
N LEU A 137 -16.95 -10.03 12.35
CA LEU A 137 -16.08 -9.24 13.22
C LEU A 137 -15.19 -10.15 14.08
N THR A 138 -13.93 -9.77 14.23
CA THR A 138 -12.97 -10.42 15.13
C THR A 138 -13.22 -9.99 16.59
N ASN A 139 -13.47 -8.70 16.80
CA ASN A 139 -13.83 -8.08 18.06
C ASN A 139 -15.16 -7.32 17.92
N PRO A 140 -16.32 -7.96 18.20
CA PRO A 140 -17.63 -7.32 18.05
C PRO A 140 -17.91 -6.23 19.09
N ARG A 141 -17.08 -6.11 20.15
CA ARG A 141 -17.27 -5.12 21.24
C ARG A 141 -16.76 -3.72 20.91
N ASN A 142 -15.89 -3.62 19.90
CA ASN A 142 -15.32 -2.37 19.43
C ASN A 142 -15.28 -2.45 17.91
N TYR A 143 -16.26 -1.86 17.23
CA TYR A 143 -16.41 -2.02 15.79
C TYR A 143 -15.17 -1.54 15.04
N LEU A 144 -14.56 -0.43 15.46
CA LEU A 144 -13.37 0.15 14.85
C LEU A 144 -12.04 -0.48 15.32
N ASP A 145 -12.08 -1.61 16.03
CA ASP A 145 -10.87 -2.39 16.32
C ASP A 145 -10.15 -2.77 15.01
N PRO A 146 -8.83 -2.52 14.87
CA PRO A 146 -8.09 -2.87 13.66
C PRO A 146 -8.26 -4.33 13.23
N LEU A 147 -8.40 -5.26 14.18
CA LEU A 147 -8.56 -6.69 13.89
C LEU A 147 -9.91 -7.02 13.20
N ASN A 148 -10.89 -6.12 13.23
CA ASN A 148 -12.13 -6.25 12.45
C ASN A 148 -11.93 -5.93 10.96
N PHE A 149 -10.81 -5.30 10.61
CA PHE A 149 -10.49 -4.87 9.25
C PHE A 149 -9.10 -5.34 8.84
N ALA A 150 -8.80 -6.61 9.15
CA ALA A 150 -7.65 -7.31 8.63
C ALA A 150 -7.88 -7.63 7.14
N THR A 151 -7.72 -6.61 6.30
CA THR A 151 -8.07 -6.63 4.88
C THR A 151 -6.90 -6.24 3.98
N ASN A 152 -6.86 -6.81 2.77
CA ASN A 152 -6.02 -6.32 1.67
C ASN A 152 -6.68 -6.62 0.31
N LEU A 153 -6.29 -5.88 -0.74
CA LEU A 153 -6.74 -6.09 -2.12
C LEU A 153 -5.58 -6.64 -2.96
N ALA A 154 -5.86 -7.68 -3.74
CA ALA A 154 -4.91 -8.27 -4.68
C ALA A 154 -5.38 -8.05 -6.12
N PHE A 155 -4.46 -7.68 -7.01
CA PHE A 155 -4.72 -7.73 -8.45
C PHE A 155 -5.02 -9.17 -8.84
N PHE A 156 -6.11 -9.38 -9.60
CA PHE A 156 -6.57 -10.72 -9.91
C PHE A 156 -7.14 -10.75 -11.34
N ARG A 157 -6.62 -11.64 -12.17
CA ARG A 157 -7.06 -11.84 -13.56
C ARG A 157 -7.05 -13.30 -13.94
N ASP A 158 -8.00 -13.66 -14.79
CA ASP A 158 -8.04 -14.94 -15.49
C ASP A 158 -8.64 -14.75 -16.88
N GLY A 159 -7.89 -15.05 -17.94
CA GLY A 159 -8.35 -14.85 -19.31
C GLY A 159 -7.20 -14.69 -20.29
N ASP A 160 -7.45 -15.02 -21.56
CA ASP A 160 -6.48 -14.84 -22.65
C ASP A 160 -5.09 -15.46 -22.38
N GLY A 161 -5.08 -16.62 -21.71
CA GLY A 161 -3.86 -17.33 -21.32
C GLY A 161 -3.06 -16.64 -20.22
N HIS A 162 -3.66 -15.71 -19.48
CA HIS A 162 -3.10 -15.07 -18.31
C HIS A 162 -3.86 -15.45 -17.04
N HIS A 163 -3.11 -15.78 -16.00
CA HIS A 163 -3.62 -16.22 -14.72
C HIS A 163 -2.91 -15.52 -13.58
N THR A 164 -3.54 -15.54 -12.41
CA THR A 164 -2.97 -15.05 -11.16
C THR A 164 -3.15 -16.07 -10.05
N ARG A 165 -2.18 -16.11 -9.14
CA ARG A 165 -2.29 -16.89 -7.92
C ARG A 165 -1.89 -16.02 -6.74
N VAL A 166 -2.79 -15.93 -5.77
CA VAL A 166 -2.53 -15.26 -4.50
C VAL A 166 -2.15 -16.33 -3.48
N THR A 167 -0.99 -16.18 -2.86
CA THR A 167 -0.51 -17.07 -1.81
C THR A 167 -0.29 -16.28 -0.52
N THR A 168 -0.84 -16.75 0.59
CA THR A 168 -0.59 -16.22 1.94
C THR A 168 -0.46 -17.37 2.95
N VAL A 169 -0.22 -17.06 4.22
CA VAL A 169 -0.12 -18.05 5.30
C VAL A 169 -0.97 -17.57 6.46
N ASN A 170 -1.65 -18.49 7.15
CA ASN A 170 -2.30 -18.19 8.42
C ASN A 170 -1.28 -17.99 9.54
N TYR A 171 -0.55 -16.88 9.55
CA TYR A 171 0.39 -16.53 10.62
C TYR A 171 -0.32 -16.00 11.88
N TRP A 172 -1.61 -15.65 11.80
CA TRP A 172 -2.43 -15.24 12.94
C TRP A 172 -2.57 -16.35 13.98
N SER A 173 -2.54 -17.63 13.57
CA SER A 173 -2.55 -18.76 14.51
C SER A 173 -1.34 -18.76 15.45
N GLY A 174 -0.21 -18.20 15.00
CA GLY A 174 0.99 -17.98 15.83
C GLY A 174 0.79 -16.96 16.95
N TYR A 175 -0.19 -16.06 16.80
CA TYR A 175 -0.64 -15.12 17.84
C TYR A 175 -1.80 -15.67 18.68
N GLY A 176 -2.14 -16.96 18.53
CA GLY A 176 -3.22 -17.60 19.29
C GLY A 176 -4.60 -17.43 18.67
N ALA A 177 -4.72 -16.91 17.45
CA ALA A 177 -5.98 -16.91 16.73
C ALA A 177 -6.51 -18.34 16.56
N ARG A 178 -7.83 -18.51 16.67
CA ARG A 178 -8.52 -19.79 16.51
C ARG A 178 -9.70 -19.61 15.57
N ASN A 179 -9.96 -20.63 14.74
CA ASN A 179 -11.08 -20.64 13.80
C ASN A 179 -11.08 -19.43 12.84
N ALA A 180 -9.89 -18.98 12.43
CA ALA A 180 -9.77 -17.91 11.47
C ALA A 180 -10.42 -18.32 10.13
N LYS A 181 -11.01 -17.36 9.44
CA LYS A 181 -11.66 -17.56 8.14
C LYS A 181 -11.19 -16.48 7.17
N LEU A 182 -11.12 -16.81 5.90
CA LEU A 182 -10.84 -15.85 4.83
C LEU A 182 -12.12 -15.60 4.03
N TRP A 183 -12.73 -14.45 4.27
CA TRP A 183 -13.86 -13.94 3.51
C TRP A 183 -13.36 -13.17 2.29
N GLN A 184 -13.86 -13.55 1.11
CA GLN A 184 -13.34 -13.12 -0.17
C GLN A 184 -14.43 -12.54 -1.04
N ILE A 185 -14.12 -11.43 -1.72
CA ILE A 185 -15.00 -10.80 -2.71
C ILE A 185 -14.17 -10.49 -3.95
N LEU A 186 -14.54 -11.10 -5.08
CA LEU A 186 -13.92 -10.84 -6.37
C LEU A 186 -14.70 -9.76 -7.13
N PHE A 187 -13.98 -8.74 -7.61
CA PHE A 187 -14.50 -7.66 -8.42
C PHE A 187 -13.98 -7.77 -9.86
N ASP A 188 -14.82 -7.45 -10.83
CA ASP A 188 -14.38 -7.22 -12.21
C ASP A 188 -13.71 -5.85 -12.39
N ALA A 189 -13.27 -5.53 -13.62
CA ALA A 189 -12.61 -4.26 -13.94
C ALA A 189 -13.50 -3.04 -13.64
N GLY A 190 -14.82 -3.21 -13.77
CA GLY A 190 -15.83 -2.19 -13.48
C GLY A 190 -16.11 -2.01 -11.99
N GLY A 191 -15.51 -2.84 -11.12
CA GLY A 191 -15.73 -2.82 -9.69
C GLY A 191 -17.04 -3.47 -9.25
N ARG A 192 -17.64 -4.29 -10.11
CA ARG A 192 -18.82 -5.08 -9.76
C ARG A 192 -18.38 -6.37 -9.06
N PRO A 193 -18.98 -6.74 -7.92
CA PRO A 193 -18.77 -8.06 -7.33
C PRO A 193 -19.28 -9.16 -8.29
N ILE A 194 -18.41 -10.12 -8.63
CA ILE A 194 -18.72 -11.26 -9.51
C ILE A 194 -18.67 -12.60 -8.78
N ALA A 195 -17.99 -12.69 -7.63
CA ALA A 195 -18.04 -13.85 -6.75
C ALA A 195 -17.77 -13.44 -5.30
N GLU A 196 -18.33 -14.20 -4.35
CA GLU A 196 -18.11 -14.01 -2.92
C GLU A 196 -18.17 -15.36 -2.20
N TRP A 197 -17.21 -15.63 -1.32
CA TRP A 197 -17.17 -16.87 -0.55
C TRP A 197 -16.36 -16.74 0.73
N THR A 198 -16.36 -17.78 1.55
CA THR A 198 -15.58 -17.83 2.79
C THR A 198 -14.97 -19.21 2.94
N ASP A 199 -13.65 -19.25 3.13
CA ASP A 199 -12.92 -20.48 3.36
C ASP A 199 -12.42 -20.52 4.82
N PRO A 200 -12.53 -21.66 5.53
CA PRO A 200 -11.92 -21.83 6.84
C PRO A 200 -10.40 -21.87 6.70
N LEU A 201 -9.67 -21.29 7.66
CA LEU A 201 -8.21 -21.32 7.68
C LEU A 201 -7.73 -22.36 8.68
N ALA A 202 -7.00 -23.35 8.19
CA ALA A 202 -6.24 -24.26 9.04
C ALA A 202 -5.07 -23.54 9.71
N ASP A 203 -4.67 -24.00 10.89
CA ASP A 203 -3.56 -23.41 11.66
C ASP A 203 -2.24 -23.55 10.90
N ALA A 204 -1.47 -22.45 10.84
CA ALA A 204 -0.15 -22.39 10.18
C ALA A 204 -0.13 -22.90 8.72
N ALA A 205 -1.27 -22.94 8.05
CA ALA A 205 -1.38 -23.44 6.69
C ALA A 205 -1.11 -22.35 5.65
N ALA A 206 -0.49 -22.75 4.54
CA ALA A 206 -0.48 -21.97 3.33
C ALA A 206 -1.90 -21.88 2.75
N ILE A 207 -2.26 -20.70 2.28
CA ILE A 207 -3.55 -20.38 1.68
C ILE A 207 -3.25 -19.96 0.25
N VAL A 208 -3.86 -20.66 -0.70
CA VAL A 208 -3.67 -20.43 -2.14
C VAL A 208 -5.03 -20.15 -2.75
N VAL A 209 -5.12 -19.05 -3.49
CA VAL A 209 -6.30 -18.68 -4.27
C VAL A 209 -5.84 -18.51 -5.71
N ASP A 210 -6.19 -19.48 -6.55
CA ASP A 210 -5.82 -19.51 -7.97
C ASP A 210 -6.97 -19.00 -8.85
N SER A 211 -6.66 -18.11 -9.80
CA SER A 211 -7.67 -17.45 -10.62
C SER A 211 -8.41 -18.42 -11.54
N ALA A 212 -7.74 -19.46 -12.03
CA ALA A 212 -8.35 -20.47 -12.89
C ALA A 212 -9.31 -21.35 -12.10
N GLU A 213 -8.93 -21.71 -10.86
CA GLU A 213 -9.81 -22.47 -9.96
C GLU A 213 -11.03 -21.64 -9.54
N VAL A 214 -10.86 -20.35 -9.21
CA VAL A 214 -11.97 -19.45 -8.88
C VAL A 214 -12.90 -19.28 -10.08
N ARG A 215 -12.34 -19.08 -11.28
CA ARG A 215 -13.12 -18.99 -12.51
C ARG A 215 -13.97 -20.25 -12.74
N GLY A 216 -13.38 -21.42 -12.58
CA GLY A 216 -14.08 -22.70 -12.70
C GLY A 216 -15.12 -22.92 -11.59
N ARG A 217 -14.79 -22.59 -10.34
CA ARG A 217 -15.67 -22.76 -9.17
C ARG A 217 -16.98 -21.98 -9.29
N PHE A 218 -16.94 -20.80 -9.91
CA PHE A 218 -18.09 -19.90 -10.02
C PHE A 218 -18.64 -19.77 -11.45
N ASP A 219 -18.18 -20.59 -12.39
CA ASP A 219 -18.59 -20.56 -13.81
C ASP A 219 -18.49 -19.15 -14.43
N LEU A 220 -17.33 -18.51 -14.23
CA LEU A 220 -17.10 -17.13 -14.67
C LEU A 220 -16.49 -17.08 -16.08
N GLY A 221 -16.87 -16.04 -16.83
CA GLY A 221 -16.12 -15.62 -18.02
C GLY A 221 -14.73 -15.07 -17.67
N PRO A 222 -13.91 -14.73 -18.68
CA PRO A 222 -12.65 -14.03 -18.46
C PRO A 222 -12.85 -12.76 -17.62
N PHE A 223 -11.91 -12.45 -16.73
CA PHE A 223 -11.96 -11.24 -15.90
C PHE A 223 -10.57 -10.66 -15.67
N THR A 224 -10.53 -9.37 -15.37
CA THR A 224 -9.39 -8.66 -14.81
C THR A 224 -9.95 -7.68 -13.80
N GLY A 225 -9.43 -7.67 -12.59
CA GLY A 225 -9.95 -6.84 -11.52
C GLY A 225 -9.14 -7.07 -10.25
N GLN A 226 -9.85 -7.23 -9.14
CA GLN A 226 -9.21 -7.38 -7.84
C GLN A 226 -9.99 -8.26 -6.87
N LEU A 227 -9.25 -8.93 -5.99
CA LEU A 227 -9.75 -9.80 -4.95
C LEU A 227 -9.58 -9.15 -3.58
N LEU A 228 -10.68 -8.91 -2.87
CA LEU A 228 -10.65 -8.57 -1.45
C LEU A 228 -10.38 -9.82 -0.62
N LEU A 229 -9.36 -9.72 0.23
CA LEU A 229 -9.04 -10.67 1.27
C LEU A 229 -9.43 -10.04 2.60
N HIS A 230 -10.38 -10.62 3.33
CA HIS A 230 -10.76 -10.20 4.68
C HIS A 230 -10.60 -11.38 5.63
N VAL A 231 -9.67 -11.27 6.58
CA VAL A 231 -9.45 -12.29 7.60
C VAL A 231 -10.34 -12.04 8.83
N VAL A 232 -11.29 -12.92 9.05
CA VAL A 232 -12.16 -12.92 10.24
C VAL A 232 -11.53 -13.81 11.31
N GLY A 233 -11.45 -13.32 12.55
CA GLY A 233 -10.77 -14.03 13.64
C GLY A 233 -9.26 -13.82 13.66
N ALA A 234 -8.77 -12.70 13.11
CA ALA A 234 -7.34 -12.35 13.12
C ALA A 234 -6.79 -12.17 14.54
N GLY A 235 -5.50 -12.44 14.74
CA GLY A 235 -4.81 -12.27 16.03
C GLY A 235 -3.46 -11.59 15.88
N GLY A 236 -3.08 -10.74 16.84
CA GLY A 236 -1.80 -10.03 16.84
C GLY A 236 -1.79 -8.76 15.99
N HIS A 237 -2.11 -8.84 14.69
CA HIS A 237 -2.12 -7.67 13.80
C HIS A 237 -3.15 -7.77 12.65
N ASP A 238 -3.51 -6.61 12.07
CA ASP A 238 -4.49 -6.46 10.98
C ASP A 238 -3.87 -6.47 9.57
N VAL A 239 -2.54 -6.64 9.48
CA VAL A 239 -1.85 -6.72 8.18
C VAL A 239 -2.11 -8.07 7.52
N VAL A 240 -2.58 -8.07 6.27
CA VAL A 240 -2.69 -9.25 5.40
C VAL A 240 -1.60 -9.19 4.34
N LYS A 241 -0.58 -10.04 4.46
CA LYS A 241 0.52 -10.15 3.51
C LYS A 241 0.25 -11.25 2.50
N TYR A 242 0.59 -11.05 1.24
CA TYR A 242 0.45 -12.09 0.22
C TYR A 242 1.56 -11.99 -0.83
N ALA A 243 1.88 -13.12 -1.46
CA ALA A 243 2.58 -13.19 -2.74
C ALA A 243 1.54 -13.25 -3.87
N LEU A 244 1.86 -12.63 -5.00
CA LEU A 244 1.06 -12.61 -6.22
C LEU A 244 1.92 -13.16 -7.35
N ASP A 245 1.62 -14.38 -7.77
CA ASP A 245 2.19 -14.94 -8.98
C ASP A 245 1.32 -14.57 -10.17
N THR A 246 1.95 -14.19 -11.28
CA THR A 246 1.33 -14.16 -12.60
C THR A 246 1.94 -15.26 -13.43
N TYR A 247 1.10 -16.13 -13.98
CA TYR A 247 1.53 -17.20 -14.87
C TYR A 247 0.64 -17.23 -16.12
N GLY A 248 1.04 -17.96 -17.16
CA GLY A 248 0.25 -18.12 -18.36
C GLY A 248 0.31 -19.52 -18.96
N ASP A 249 -0.50 -19.74 -19.97
CA ASP A 249 -0.50 -20.99 -20.76
C ASP A 249 0.82 -21.16 -21.54
N GLY A 250 1.46 -20.03 -21.88
CA GLY A 250 2.75 -19.95 -22.57
C GLY A 250 3.90 -19.55 -21.65
N PRO A 251 5.17 -19.82 -22.05
CA PRO A 251 6.35 -19.53 -21.25
C PRO A 251 6.64 -18.04 -21.07
N GLU A 252 5.90 -17.14 -21.71
CA GLU A 252 6.12 -15.70 -21.71
C GLU A 252 5.61 -15.01 -20.43
N THR A 253 4.61 -15.57 -19.76
CA THR A 253 4.05 -15.01 -18.53
C THR A 253 4.48 -15.86 -17.34
N LEU A 254 5.49 -15.41 -16.61
CA LEU A 254 5.90 -16.00 -15.34
C LEU A 254 6.63 -14.94 -14.50
N SER A 255 5.98 -14.46 -13.45
CA SER A 255 6.53 -13.46 -12.55
C SER A 255 5.87 -13.55 -11.19
N CYS A 256 6.53 -12.99 -10.18
CA CYS A 256 6.00 -12.92 -8.81
C CYS A 256 6.19 -11.49 -8.29
N SER A 257 5.22 -11.04 -7.50
CA SER A 257 5.32 -9.85 -6.66
C SER A 257 4.69 -10.14 -5.29
N HIS A 258 4.63 -9.17 -4.39
CA HIS A 258 4.03 -9.37 -3.07
C HIS A 258 3.38 -8.08 -2.54
N ASP A 259 2.62 -8.19 -1.46
CA ASP A 259 2.16 -7.02 -0.71
C ASP A 259 2.08 -7.28 0.79
N ALA A 260 2.11 -6.18 1.52
CA ALA A 260 1.75 -6.08 2.93
C ALA A 260 1.02 -4.77 3.26
N ASN A 261 1.01 -3.77 2.37
CA ASN A 261 0.44 -2.47 2.68
C ASN A 261 -1.03 -2.42 2.25
N ALA A 262 -1.92 -2.34 3.24
CA ALA A 262 -3.35 -2.15 3.01
C ALA A 262 -3.79 -0.67 3.11
N TRP A 263 -2.85 0.27 3.22
CA TRP A 263 -3.14 1.68 3.44
C TRP A 263 -2.95 2.51 2.15
N PRO A 264 -3.98 3.23 1.70
CA PRO A 264 -3.83 4.21 0.64
C PRO A 264 -2.89 5.34 1.04
N ALA A 265 -2.06 5.79 0.09
CA ALA A 265 -1.08 6.86 0.30
C ALA A 265 -1.25 7.98 -0.73
N ASP A 266 -0.75 9.17 -0.39
CA ASP A 266 -0.73 10.32 -1.31
C ASP A 266 0.19 10.06 -2.49
N LEU A 267 1.32 9.40 -2.24
CA LEU A 267 2.42 9.24 -3.18
C LEU A 267 2.95 7.80 -3.19
N TYR A 268 3.37 7.35 -4.38
CA TYR A 268 4.13 6.13 -4.56
C TYR A 268 5.34 6.38 -5.47
N ALA A 269 6.39 5.59 -5.28
CA ALA A 269 7.62 5.67 -6.07
C ALA A 269 8.19 4.27 -6.33
N GLY A 270 9.26 4.19 -7.13
CA GLY A 270 9.85 2.92 -7.58
C GLY A 270 9.16 2.33 -8.82
N LEU A 271 8.37 3.12 -9.55
CA LEU A 271 7.88 2.79 -10.88
C LEU A 271 8.98 3.08 -11.91
N PRO A 272 9.49 2.08 -12.65
CA PRO A 272 10.53 2.29 -13.64
C PRO A 272 9.97 2.92 -14.93
N ALA A 273 10.75 3.81 -15.56
CA ALA A 273 10.52 4.19 -16.95
C ALA A 273 10.83 3.01 -17.91
N PRO A 274 10.17 2.93 -19.08
CA PRO A 274 10.40 1.84 -20.04
C PRO A 274 11.84 1.84 -20.59
N ALA A 275 12.46 0.66 -20.67
CA ALA A 275 13.68 0.48 -21.47
C ALA A 275 13.35 0.41 -22.98
N PRO A 276 14.35 0.50 -23.89
CA PRO A 276 14.12 0.36 -25.32
C PRO A 276 13.38 -0.95 -25.67
N GLY A 277 12.23 -0.84 -26.33
CA GLY A 277 11.41 -2.00 -26.71
C GLY A 277 10.53 -2.57 -25.58
N GLU A 278 10.47 -1.91 -24.42
CA GLU A 278 9.53 -2.22 -23.34
C GLU A 278 8.32 -1.29 -23.38
N ARG A 279 7.19 -1.79 -22.90
CA ARG A 279 6.03 -1.01 -22.47
C ARG A 279 5.83 -1.19 -20.98
N VAL A 280 5.35 -0.16 -20.30
CA VAL A 280 5.09 -0.23 -18.86
C VAL A 280 3.65 0.18 -18.62
N LEU A 281 2.89 -0.73 -18.01
CA LEU A 281 1.51 -0.48 -17.60
C LEU A 281 1.48 -0.26 -16.10
N LEU A 282 0.82 0.81 -15.64
CA LEU A 282 0.48 1.01 -14.24
C LEU A 282 -0.98 0.57 -14.02
N TRP A 283 -1.19 -0.42 -13.17
CA TRP A 283 -2.50 -0.89 -12.74
C TRP A 283 -3.00 -0.07 -11.55
N LEU A 284 -4.05 0.70 -11.77
CA LEU A 284 -4.80 1.41 -10.75
C LEU A 284 -5.90 0.51 -10.19
N GLN A 285 -5.83 0.23 -8.89
CA GLN A 285 -6.82 -0.54 -8.16
C GLN A 285 -7.53 0.39 -7.18
N ASN A 286 -8.74 0.81 -7.52
CA ASN A 286 -9.52 1.67 -6.64
C ASN A 286 -9.99 0.86 -5.44
N HIS A 287 -9.66 1.31 -4.23
CA HIS A 287 -10.04 0.63 -2.99
C HIS A 287 -11.38 1.15 -2.43
N HIS A 288 -11.92 2.24 -2.98
CA HIS A 288 -12.96 3.01 -2.31
C HIS A 288 -14.35 2.84 -2.94
N PRO A 289 -15.42 3.12 -2.16
CA PRO A 289 -16.80 3.16 -2.64
C PRO A 289 -17.13 4.41 -3.47
N CYS A 290 -16.15 5.31 -3.67
CA CYS A 290 -16.22 6.43 -4.61
C CYS A 290 -15.35 6.16 -5.85
N ALA A 291 -15.65 6.83 -6.95
CA ALA A 291 -14.81 6.76 -8.15
C ALA A 291 -13.50 7.51 -7.95
N ILE A 292 -12.44 7.06 -8.61
CA ILE A 292 -11.27 7.90 -8.90
C ILE A 292 -11.65 8.81 -10.07
N PRO A 293 -11.75 10.14 -9.87
CA PRO A 293 -12.12 11.03 -10.96
C PRO A 293 -10.98 11.20 -11.95
N ALA A 294 -11.31 11.51 -13.21
CA ALA A 294 -10.32 11.91 -14.19
C ALA A 294 -9.51 13.12 -13.67
N GLY A 295 -8.20 13.11 -13.88
CA GLY A 295 -7.27 14.12 -13.37
C GLY A 295 -6.93 13.98 -11.88
N ALA A 296 -7.33 12.89 -11.20
CA ALA A 296 -6.99 12.67 -9.79
C ALA A 296 -5.64 11.99 -9.59
N VAL A 297 -5.23 11.14 -10.54
CA VAL A 297 -3.94 10.44 -10.52
C VAL A 297 -3.02 11.06 -11.56
N GLY A 298 -1.76 11.29 -11.19
CA GLY A 298 -0.75 11.87 -12.08
C GLY A 298 0.60 11.19 -11.95
N LEU A 299 1.46 11.39 -12.93
CA LEU A 299 2.82 10.86 -12.98
C LEU A 299 3.81 11.98 -13.23
N ASN A 300 4.97 11.91 -12.60
CA ASN A 300 6.10 12.79 -12.88
C ASN A 300 7.42 12.02 -12.80
N LEU A 301 8.44 12.49 -13.50
CA LEU A 301 9.79 11.98 -13.28
C LEU A 301 10.23 12.32 -11.86
N MET A 302 10.95 11.39 -11.23
CA MET A 302 11.47 11.55 -9.87
C MET A 302 12.22 12.88 -9.72
N GLY A 303 11.79 13.71 -8.76
CA GLY A 303 12.41 15.01 -8.48
C GLY A 303 12.06 16.13 -9.47
N SER A 304 11.02 15.95 -10.28
CA SER A 304 10.42 16.97 -11.14
C SER A 304 9.04 17.36 -10.63
N ASP A 305 8.73 18.66 -10.59
CA ASP A 305 7.40 19.18 -10.23
C ASP A 305 6.39 19.12 -11.40
N ALA A 306 6.83 18.70 -12.59
CA ALA A 306 5.99 18.64 -13.78
C ALA A 306 5.12 17.37 -13.81
N VAL A 307 3.90 17.47 -13.27
CA VAL A 307 2.95 16.37 -13.20
C VAL A 307 2.09 16.26 -14.47
N ALA A 308 2.12 15.09 -15.10
CA ALA A 308 1.20 14.68 -16.16
C ALA A 308 -0.01 13.95 -15.55
N TRP A 309 -1.19 14.57 -15.63
CA TRP A 309 -2.42 14.06 -15.02
C TRP A 309 -3.17 13.10 -15.95
N SER A 310 -3.50 11.91 -15.46
CA SER A 310 -4.27 10.91 -16.19
C SER A 310 -5.72 11.36 -16.40
N LYS A 311 -6.25 11.11 -17.60
CA LYS A 311 -7.68 11.32 -17.90
C LYS A 311 -8.54 10.09 -17.57
N THR A 312 -7.92 9.00 -17.13
CA THR A 312 -8.62 7.76 -16.76
C THR A 312 -9.41 7.98 -15.48
N SER A 313 -10.72 7.77 -15.54
CA SER A 313 -11.54 7.57 -14.35
C SER A 313 -11.62 6.08 -14.01
N VAL A 314 -11.74 5.75 -12.72
CA VAL A 314 -11.87 4.37 -12.26
C VAL A 314 -13.11 4.28 -11.38
N PRO A 315 -14.09 3.39 -11.66
CA PRO A 315 -15.30 3.27 -10.86
C PRO A 315 -14.99 2.80 -9.43
N PRO A 316 -15.94 2.92 -8.49
CA PRO A 316 -15.81 2.35 -7.15
C PRO A 316 -15.37 0.88 -7.21
N PHE A 317 -14.33 0.52 -6.46
CA PHE A 317 -13.75 -0.83 -6.49
C PHE A 317 -13.25 -1.34 -7.86
N GLY A 318 -13.14 -0.46 -8.85
CA GLY A 318 -12.70 -0.80 -10.20
C GLY A 318 -11.18 -0.94 -10.35
N THR A 319 -10.78 -1.51 -11.48
CA THR A 319 -9.37 -1.66 -11.88
C THR A 319 -9.17 -1.15 -13.29
N ALA A 320 -8.11 -0.37 -13.52
CA ALA A 320 -7.76 0.16 -14.84
C ALA A 320 -6.24 0.18 -15.06
N ALA A 321 -5.80 0.03 -16.31
CA ALA A 321 -4.40 0.21 -16.68
C ALA A 321 -4.15 1.61 -17.27
N ILE A 322 -2.97 2.16 -16.99
CA ILE A 322 -2.42 3.36 -17.64
C ILE A 322 -1.10 2.98 -18.30
N GLU A 323 -0.94 3.25 -19.60
CA GLU A 323 0.35 3.12 -20.28
C GLU A 323 1.24 4.33 -19.91
N ILE A 324 2.45 4.07 -19.44
CA ILE A 324 3.37 5.13 -19.02
C ILE A 324 3.70 6.08 -20.17
N ALA A 325 3.86 5.54 -21.38
CA ALA A 325 4.17 6.34 -22.57
C ALA A 325 3.07 7.35 -22.94
N ASP A 326 1.82 7.14 -22.52
CA ASP A 326 0.71 8.09 -22.80
C ASP A 326 0.85 9.39 -21.98
N LEU A 327 1.48 9.33 -20.81
CA LEU A 327 1.67 10.48 -19.92
C LEU A 327 3.11 11.01 -19.96
N LEU A 328 4.10 10.12 -20.08
CA LEU A 328 5.52 10.44 -20.07
C LEU A 328 6.22 9.81 -21.30
N PRO A 329 5.92 10.28 -22.54
CA PRO A 329 6.38 9.65 -23.78
C PRO A 329 7.91 9.65 -23.95
N ASN A 330 8.61 10.53 -23.22
CA ASN A 330 10.06 10.67 -23.28
C ASN A 330 10.79 9.99 -22.12
N ALA A 331 10.08 9.45 -21.14
CA ALA A 331 10.71 8.76 -20.01
C ALA A 331 11.40 7.48 -20.49
N ARG A 332 12.67 7.28 -20.11
CA ARG A 332 13.47 6.12 -20.50
C ARG A 332 14.21 5.55 -19.30
N TRP A 333 14.30 4.23 -19.23
CA TRP A 333 15.19 3.58 -18.26
C TRP A 333 16.62 4.17 -18.33
N PRO A 334 17.26 4.49 -17.19
CA PRO A 334 16.89 4.15 -15.81
C PRO A 334 16.06 5.19 -15.06
N GLU A 335 15.44 6.17 -15.71
CA GLU A 335 14.61 7.17 -15.04
C GLU A 335 13.50 6.54 -14.19
N GLN A 336 13.24 7.16 -13.04
CA GLN A 336 12.25 6.71 -12.07
C GLN A 336 11.03 7.63 -12.09
N ILE A 337 9.86 7.07 -11.82
CA ILE A 337 8.58 7.77 -11.89
C ILE A 337 7.93 7.80 -10.50
N GLU A 338 7.46 8.97 -10.12
CA GLU A 338 6.60 9.21 -8.96
C GLU A 338 5.13 9.18 -9.38
N ILE A 339 4.28 8.65 -8.51
CA ILE A 339 2.84 8.50 -8.73
C ILE A 339 2.12 9.41 -7.72
N GLN A 340 1.43 10.42 -8.25
CA GLN A 340 0.50 11.26 -7.52
C GLN A 340 -0.82 10.50 -7.38
N ALA A 341 -1.07 9.89 -6.23
CA ALA A 341 -2.17 8.93 -6.03
C ALA A 341 -3.33 9.47 -5.19
N GLY A 342 -3.08 10.46 -4.33
CA GLY A 342 -4.12 11.16 -3.57
C GLY A 342 -4.98 10.24 -2.69
N LYS A 343 -4.42 9.15 -2.17
CA LYS A 343 -5.07 8.14 -1.31
C LYS A 343 -6.24 7.39 -1.95
N TYR A 344 -6.35 7.36 -3.28
CA TYR A 344 -7.39 6.57 -3.96
C TYR A 344 -7.05 5.08 -4.09
N ILE A 345 -5.76 4.77 -4.24
CA ILE A 345 -5.27 3.43 -4.54
C ILE A 345 -4.46 2.89 -3.38
N VAL A 346 -4.46 1.58 -3.20
CA VAL A 346 -3.57 0.86 -2.29
C VAL A 346 -2.50 0.17 -3.13
N ARG A 347 -1.24 0.55 -2.89
CA ARG A 347 0.00 0.01 -3.50
C ARG A 347 -0.18 -0.46 -4.96
N PRO A 348 -0.11 0.44 -5.94
CA PRO A 348 -0.36 0.08 -7.34
C PRO A 348 0.68 -0.90 -7.87
N ARG A 349 0.25 -1.70 -8.85
CA ARG A 349 1.10 -2.64 -9.57
C ARG A 349 1.55 -2.06 -10.88
N TYR A 350 2.70 -2.48 -11.36
CA TYR A 350 3.08 -2.24 -12.74
C TYR A 350 3.46 -3.54 -13.42
N GLU A 351 3.22 -3.57 -14.74
CA GLU A 351 3.58 -4.69 -15.60
C GLU A 351 4.50 -4.17 -16.69
N VAL A 352 5.69 -4.77 -16.82
CA VAL A 352 6.61 -4.47 -17.91
C VAL A 352 6.41 -5.53 -18.98
N ILE A 353 6.05 -5.09 -20.18
CA ILE A 353 5.88 -5.94 -21.35
C ILE A 353 7.12 -5.77 -22.22
N GLN A 354 7.93 -6.82 -22.27
CA GLN A 354 9.17 -6.87 -23.04
C GLN A 354 8.94 -7.22 -24.50
N SER A 355 9.96 -6.99 -25.32
CA SER A 355 10.02 -7.48 -26.69
C SER A 355 9.85 -9.01 -26.73
N GLY A 356 8.93 -9.50 -27.56
CA GLY A 356 8.55 -10.92 -27.62
C GLY A 356 7.42 -11.32 -26.67
N GLY A 357 6.76 -10.36 -25.99
CA GLY A 357 5.53 -10.61 -25.23
C GLY A 357 5.72 -11.08 -23.80
N ARG A 358 6.98 -11.21 -23.34
CA ARG A 358 7.28 -11.55 -21.94
C ARG A 358 6.80 -10.47 -21.00
N ARG A 359 6.29 -10.88 -19.84
CA ARG A 359 5.67 -10.00 -18.86
C ARG A 359 6.27 -10.26 -17.49
N LEU A 360 6.64 -9.18 -16.82
CA LEU A 360 6.90 -9.19 -15.40
C LEU A 360 5.92 -8.26 -14.70
N ILE A 361 5.54 -8.62 -13.48
CA ILE A 361 4.69 -7.81 -12.60
C ILE A 361 5.45 -7.47 -11.33
N ALA A 362 5.34 -6.22 -10.90
CA ALA A 362 5.87 -5.74 -9.63
C ALA A 362 4.99 -4.62 -9.06
N HIS A 363 5.40 -3.99 -7.97
CA HIS A 363 4.65 -2.93 -7.31
C HIS A 363 5.47 -1.67 -7.10
N ALA A 364 4.81 -0.51 -7.09
CA ALA A 364 5.39 0.71 -6.56
C ALA A 364 5.27 0.72 -5.03
N ASN A 365 6.17 1.40 -4.33
CA ASN A 365 6.17 1.49 -2.87
C ASN A 365 5.59 2.80 -2.39
N VAL A 366 5.10 2.83 -1.15
CA VAL A 366 4.63 4.06 -0.51
C VAL A 366 5.79 5.02 -0.37
N GLU A 367 5.63 6.21 -0.95
CA GLU A 367 6.57 7.29 -0.73
C GLU A 367 6.17 8.07 0.53
N ARG A 368 7.14 8.31 1.41
CA ARG A 368 6.93 8.87 2.73
C ARG A 368 6.92 10.39 2.70
N THR A 369 5.86 10.99 3.22
CA THR A 369 5.72 12.45 3.35
C THR A 369 6.07 12.97 4.74
N ASP A 370 6.24 12.05 5.70
CA ASP A 370 6.46 12.33 7.12
C ASP A 370 7.92 12.18 7.55
N LEU A 371 8.75 11.54 6.73
CA LEU A 371 10.18 11.36 7.00
C LEU A 371 10.96 12.61 6.61
N LYS A 372 11.98 12.90 7.43
CA LYS A 372 12.90 14.03 7.25
C LYS A 372 14.33 13.53 7.49
N PRO A 373 15.33 14.12 6.82
CA PRO A 373 16.72 13.84 7.13
C PRO A 373 17.01 13.99 8.64
N ASP A 374 17.67 13.00 9.23
CA ASP A 374 18.08 12.99 10.63
C ASP A 374 19.62 13.09 10.70
N PRO A 375 20.15 14.21 11.23
CA PRO A 375 21.59 14.43 11.31
C PRO A 375 22.33 13.44 12.22
N ARG A 376 21.61 12.63 13.02
CA ARG A 376 22.19 11.59 13.89
C ARG A 376 22.43 10.27 13.15
N ILE A 377 21.86 10.05 11.97
CA ILE A 377 22.05 8.78 11.22
C ILE A 377 23.52 8.53 10.88
N PRO A 378 24.32 9.51 10.41
CA PRO A 378 25.75 9.33 10.20
C PRO A 378 26.51 8.85 11.44
N GLU A 379 26.04 9.21 12.64
CA GLU A 379 26.69 8.85 13.91
C GLU A 379 26.36 7.43 14.36
N LEU A 380 25.32 6.78 13.81
CA LEU A 380 24.91 5.44 14.21
C LEU A 380 25.99 4.39 13.96
N ALA A 381 26.85 4.61 12.97
CA ALA A 381 27.89 3.65 12.62
C ALA A 381 28.85 3.35 13.79
N ASN A 382 29.00 4.30 14.72
CA ASN A 382 29.82 4.14 15.92
C ASN A 382 29.34 3.01 16.85
N LEU A 383 28.04 2.69 16.83
CA LEU A 383 27.44 1.70 17.74
C LEU A 383 26.71 0.57 17.00
N MET A 384 26.27 0.81 15.76
CA MET A 384 25.38 -0.08 15.00
C MET A 384 26.00 -0.55 13.68
N GLY A 385 27.31 -0.37 13.50
CA GLY A 385 28.04 -0.83 12.32
C GLY A 385 27.62 -0.09 11.05
N LYS A 386 27.02 -0.80 10.09
CA LYS A 386 26.54 -0.16 8.84
C LYS A 386 25.18 0.55 9.01
N GLY A 387 24.52 0.39 10.16
CA GLY A 387 23.21 0.99 10.42
C GLY A 387 22.13 0.39 9.53
N TYR A 388 21.61 1.18 8.59
CA TYR A 388 20.59 0.74 7.64
C TYR A 388 21.22 -0.01 6.47
N LEU A 389 20.72 -1.22 6.22
CA LEU A 389 21.19 -2.10 5.17
C LEU A 389 20.01 -2.53 4.29
N LEU A 390 20.22 -2.48 2.98
CA LEU A 390 19.28 -3.00 1.99
C LEU A 390 19.97 -4.12 1.18
N PRO A 391 19.84 -5.39 1.60
CA PRO A 391 20.53 -6.51 0.97
C PRO A 391 19.70 -7.14 -0.16
N ALA A 392 20.31 -7.46 -1.29
CA ALA A 392 19.70 -8.21 -2.38
C ALA A 392 20.62 -9.32 -2.90
N PRO A 393 20.11 -10.46 -3.39
CA PRO A 393 20.96 -11.56 -3.84
C PRO A 393 21.77 -11.17 -5.08
N ILE A 394 22.98 -11.71 -5.16
CA ILE A 394 23.75 -11.82 -6.40
C ILE A 394 23.65 -13.28 -6.85
N LEU A 395 23.15 -13.48 -8.07
CA LEU A 395 22.95 -14.78 -8.70
C LEU A 395 24.08 -15.07 -9.70
N PRO A 396 24.29 -16.33 -10.13
CA PRO A 396 25.36 -16.69 -11.05
C PRO A 396 25.32 -15.85 -12.35
N CYS A 397 26.40 -15.11 -12.62
CA CYS A 397 26.48 -14.07 -13.64
C CYS A 397 26.40 -14.61 -15.07
N ARG A 398 26.86 -15.85 -15.31
CA ARG A 398 26.66 -16.58 -16.59
C ARG A 398 25.19 -16.77 -16.93
N ARG A 399 24.33 -16.96 -15.92
CA ARG A 399 22.89 -17.21 -16.11
C ARG A 399 22.05 -15.95 -15.92
N TRP A 400 22.43 -15.08 -14.99
CA TRP A 400 21.62 -13.94 -14.58
C TRP A 400 22.31 -12.63 -14.89
N GLN A 401 21.54 -11.66 -15.34
CA GLN A 401 21.93 -10.25 -15.32
C GLN A 401 21.19 -9.57 -14.17
N SER A 402 21.92 -8.88 -13.30
CA SER A 402 21.35 -8.22 -12.12
C SER A 402 21.67 -6.73 -12.13
N GLN A 403 20.66 -5.89 -11.91
CA GLN A 403 20.82 -4.43 -11.85
C GLN A 403 20.26 -3.88 -10.54
N VAL A 404 20.89 -2.83 -10.03
CA VAL A 404 20.49 -2.10 -8.82
C VAL A 404 20.27 -0.64 -9.16
N LEU A 405 19.15 -0.08 -8.73
CA LEU A 405 18.83 1.33 -8.90
C LEU A 405 18.40 1.91 -7.54
N PRO A 406 19.25 2.70 -6.85
CA PRO A 406 18.84 3.41 -5.65
C PRO A 406 17.64 4.34 -5.92
N THR A 407 16.65 4.30 -5.03
CA THR A 407 15.36 4.98 -5.22
C THR A 407 15.08 5.90 -4.05
N PRO A 408 14.98 7.23 -4.26
CA PRO A 408 14.42 8.14 -3.26
C PRO A 408 12.96 7.77 -2.98
N MET A 409 12.61 7.58 -1.71
CA MET A 409 11.31 7.08 -1.26
C MET A 409 10.68 7.94 -0.15
N ALA A 410 11.21 9.13 0.08
CA ALA A 410 10.56 10.15 0.90
C ALA A 410 10.66 11.53 0.24
N THR A 411 9.63 12.37 0.36
CA THR A 411 9.62 13.70 -0.25
C THR A 411 10.70 14.63 0.32
N GLY A 412 11.12 14.35 1.56
CA GLY A 412 12.24 15.04 2.22
C GLY A 412 13.63 14.66 1.70
N GLN A 413 13.77 13.59 0.90
CA GLN A 413 15.05 13.17 0.32
C GLN A 413 15.34 13.97 -0.96
N GLN A 414 16.08 15.06 -0.80
CA GLN A 414 16.58 15.89 -1.92
C GLN A 414 17.89 15.34 -2.50
N ASP A 415 18.62 14.60 -1.69
CA ASP A 415 19.80 13.85 -2.05
C ASP A 415 19.82 12.49 -1.34
N LEU A 416 20.58 11.55 -1.89
CA LEU A 416 20.76 10.19 -1.41
C LEU A 416 22.25 9.83 -1.42
N PRO A 417 22.95 9.94 -0.27
CA PRO A 417 24.33 9.47 -0.11
C PRO A 417 24.35 7.94 -0.05
N VAL A 418 24.84 7.25 -1.08
CA VAL A 418 24.70 5.78 -1.18
C VAL A 418 25.91 5.10 -1.83
N ALA A 419 26.19 3.88 -1.38
CA ALA A 419 27.12 2.95 -2.01
C ALA A 419 26.48 1.56 -2.15
N ALA A 420 26.93 0.80 -3.14
CA ALA A 420 26.66 -0.64 -3.28
C ALA A 420 27.92 -1.43 -2.96
N ILE A 421 27.78 -2.48 -2.15
CA ILE A 421 28.90 -3.35 -1.75
C ILE A 421 28.53 -4.80 -2.03
N ALA A 422 29.32 -5.48 -2.84
CA ALA A 422 29.12 -6.89 -3.18
C ALA A 422 29.92 -7.80 -2.24
N TYR A 423 29.24 -8.79 -1.68
CA TYR A 423 29.77 -9.79 -0.77
C TYR A 423 29.54 -11.19 -1.34
N ASP A 424 30.54 -12.07 -1.23
CA ASP A 424 30.35 -13.49 -1.53
C ASP A 424 29.54 -14.21 -0.45
N CYS A 425 29.28 -15.51 -0.63
CA CYS A 425 28.50 -16.29 0.32
C CYS A 425 29.19 -16.49 1.70
N GLN A 426 30.50 -16.20 1.80
CA GLN A 426 31.24 -16.19 3.06
C GLN A 426 31.21 -14.82 3.75
N GLY A 427 30.56 -13.82 3.14
CA GLY A 427 30.48 -12.46 3.63
C GLY A 427 31.75 -11.64 3.40
N GLN A 428 32.63 -12.05 2.48
CA GLN A 428 33.82 -11.29 2.11
C GLN A 428 33.47 -10.22 1.08
N GLU A 429 33.88 -8.98 1.32
CA GLU A 429 33.71 -7.89 0.35
C GLU A 429 34.55 -8.19 -0.91
N ARG A 430 33.88 -8.28 -2.06
CA ARG A 430 34.52 -8.54 -3.36
C ARG A 430 34.58 -7.31 -4.23
N ALA A 431 33.58 -6.44 -4.16
CA ALA A 431 33.53 -5.22 -4.96
C ALA A 431 32.73 -4.12 -4.26
N ARG A 432 33.02 -2.87 -4.62
CA ARG A 432 32.30 -1.69 -4.11
C ARG A 432 32.10 -0.67 -5.22
N HIS A 433 30.90 -0.13 -5.31
CA HIS A 433 30.55 1.00 -6.14
C HIS A 433 30.08 2.16 -5.27
N VAL A 434 30.74 3.31 -5.40
CA VAL A 434 30.37 4.55 -4.71
C VAL A 434 29.56 5.39 -5.69
N PHE A 435 28.25 5.52 -5.46
CA PHE A 435 27.42 6.44 -6.24
C PHE A 435 27.71 7.90 -5.86
N GLY A 436 28.21 8.12 -4.64
CA GLY A 436 28.39 9.44 -4.06
C GLY A 436 27.07 9.98 -3.53
N ARG A 437 26.85 11.28 -3.72
CA ARG A 437 25.61 11.97 -3.32
C ARG A 437 24.71 12.16 -4.53
N LEU A 438 23.85 11.18 -4.80
CA LEU A 438 22.85 11.27 -5.86
C LEU A 438 21.83 12.34 -5.52
N LEU A 439 21.51 13.25 -6.44
CA LEU A 439 20.35 14.12 -6.27
C LEU A 439 19.08 13.29 -6.46
N ARG A 440 17.94 13.77 -5.92
CA ARG A 440 16.65 13.10 -6.10
C ARG A 440 16.33 12.74 -7.55
N ARG A 441 16.68 13.63 -8.48
CA ARG A 441 16.47 13.45 -9.92
C ARG A 441 17.44 12.49 -10.60
N ASP A 442 18.56 12.20 -9.95
CA ASP A 442 19.60 11.37 -10.54
C ASP A 442 19.12 9.92 -10.49
N SER A 443 19.00 9.32 -11.66
CA SER A 443 18.66 7.90 -11.79
C SER A 443 19.87 7.16 -12.37
N VAL A 444 20.58 6.44 -11.51
CA VAL A 444 21.82 5.74 -11.86
C VAL A 444 21.65 4.25 -11.57
N ALA A 445 21.42 3.47 -12.61
CA ALA A 445 21.39 2.01 -12.50
C ALA A 445 22.81 1.45 -12.57
N LEU A 446 23.14 0.58 -11.61
CA LEU A 446 24.37 -0.18 -11.55
C LEU A 446 24.13 -1.60 -12.07
N ASP A 447 24.88 -2.02 -13.08
CA ASP A 447 24.94 -3.43 -13.49
C ASP A 447 25.93 -4.17 -12.57
N LEU A 448 25.43 -5.16 -11.82
CA LEU A 448 26.24 -5.92 -10.87
C LEU A 448 27.22 -6.85 -11.57
N ASN A 449 26.85 -7.38 -12.75
CA ASN A 449 27.76 -8.21 -13.53
C ASN A 449 28.96 -7.36 -13.95
N GLU A 450 28.74 -6.15 -14.47
CA GLU A 450 29.85 -5.25 -14.83
C GLU A 450 30.71 -4.84 -13.63
N LEU A 451 30.10 -4.63 -12.45
CA LEU A 451 30.85 -4.34 -11.23
C LEU A 451 31.78 -5.50 -10.87
N LEU A 452 31.29 -6.73 -10.93
CA LEU A 452 32.04 -7.94 -10.57
C LEU A 452 33.11 -8.26 -11.61
N ASP A 453 32.81 -8.11 -12.90
CA ASP A 453 33.77 -8.27 -14.00
C ASP A 453 34.95 -7.28 -13.88
N ARG A 454 34.73 -6.09 -13.32
CA ARG A 454 35.81 -5.13 -13.02
C ARG A 454 36.61 -5.49 -11.78
N ALA A 455 35.97 -6.17 -10.82
CA ALA A 455 36.61 -6.65 -9.60
C ALA A 455 37.40 -7.95 -9.80
N ASP A 456 37.15 -8.69 -10.90
CA ASP A 456 37.80 -9.96 -11.29
C ASP A 456 39.33 -9.91 -11.32
N ALA A 457 39.95 -8.72 -11.39
CA ALA A 457 41.40 -8.58 -11.19
C ALA A 457 41.91 -9.16 -9.84
N ASN A 458 41.01 -9.41 -8.88
CA ASN A 458 41.29 -9.99 -7.56
C ASN A 458 40.51 -11.29 -7.26
N LEU A 459 39.85 -11.92 -8.25
CA LEU A 459 39.07 -13.16 -8.07
C LEU A 459 39.81 -14.38 -8.68
N PRO A 460 39.71 -15.59 -8.09
CA PRO A 460 40.38 -16.77 -8.63
C PRO A 460 39.70 -17.28 -9.92
N GLY A 461 40.49 -17.54 -10.98
CA GLY A 461 40.04 -18.29 -12.15
C GLY A 461 38.85 -17.68 -12.90
N ASP A 462 37.81 -18.47 -13.14
CA ASP A 462 36.61 -18.23 -13.97
C ASP A 462 35.67 -17.07 -13.47
N GLY A 463 36.19 -16.14 -12.69
CA GLY A 463 35.51 -14.96 -12.17
C GLY A 463 34.51 -15.25 -11.05
N TRP A 464 33.52 -14.37 -10.84
CA TRP A 464 32.51 -14.51 -9.78
C TRP A 464 31.86 -15.90 -9.71
N ASP A 465 31.55 -16.52 -10.86
CA ASP A 465 30.89 -17.82 -10.91
C ASP A 465 31.73 -18.97 -10.36
N ALA A 466 33.06 -18.80 -10.26
CA ALA A 466 33.94 -19.76 -9.61
C ALA A 466 33.99 -19.59 -8.09
N VAL A 467 33.60 -18.42 -7.57
CA VAL A 467 33.57 -18.14 -6.13
C VAL A 467 32.29 -18.71 -5.54
N ASP A 468 32.43 -19.83 -4.84
CA ASP A 468 31.36 -20.50 -4.09
C ASP A 468 30.06 -20.72 -4.88
N GLY A 469 30.19 -21.03 -6.17
CA GLY A 469 29.07 -21.33 -7.08
C GLY A 469 28.37 -20.10 -7.68
N GLY A 470 28.95 -18.90 -7.56
CA GLY A 470 28.41 -17.67 -8.15
C GLY A 470 27.29 -17.03 -7.35
N TYR A 471 27.22 -17.30 -6.04
CA TYR A 471 26.20 -16.76 -5.14
C TYR A 471 26.79 -15.83 -4.09
N GLY A 472 26.05 -14.76 -3.78
CA GLY A 472 26.39 -13.79 -2.76
C GLY A 472 25.26 -12.78 -2.59
N HIS A 473 25.58 -11.59 -2.09
CA HIS A 473 24.62 -10.50 -1.97
C HIS A 473 25.27 -9.14 -2.18
N VAL A 474 24.48 -8.18 -2.64
CA VAL A 474 24.83 -6.77 -2.66
C VAL A 474 24.10 -6.07 -1.51
N GLU A 475 24.78 -5.15 -0.84
CA GLU A 475 24.18 -4.26 0.15
C GLU A 475 24.18 -2.84 -0.40
N LEU A 476 23.01 -2.22 -0.50
CA LEU A 476 22.94 -0.76 -0.53
C LEU A 476 23.07 -0.26 0.92
N VAL A 477 23.97 0.70 1.11
CA VAL A 477 24.25 1.34 2.40
C VAL A 477 24.34 2.85 2.23
N TYR A 478 24.03 3.61 3.29
CA TYR A 478 24.32 5.04 3.28
C TYR A 478 25.84 5.28 3.27
N ASP A 479 26.32 6.17 2.39
CA ASP A 479 27.73 6.55 2.28
C ASP A 479 27.90 8.08 2.35
N PHE A 480 28.25 8.58 3.54
CA PHE A 480 28.37 10.00 3.82
C PHE A 480 29.74 10.62 3.46
N ALA A 481 30.61 9.91 2.74
CA ALA A 481 31.94 10.41 2.38
C ALA A 481 31.92 11.75 1.61
N GLN A 482 30.83 12.03 0.89
CA GLN A 482 30.61 13.30 0.17
C GLN A 482 29.54 14.19 0.83
N GLY A 483 29.22 13.93 2.10
CA GLY A 483 28.11 14.55 2.82
C GLY A 483 26.73 14.11 2.30
N GLY A 484 25.68 14.82 2.68
CA GLY A 484 24.30 14.50 2.32
C GLY A 484 23.42 14.13 3.51
N GLY A 485 22.14 13.93 3.27
CA GLY A 485 21.13 13.59 4.27
C GLY A 485 20.67 12.13 4.21
N ALA A 486 20.27 11.58 5.35
CA ALA A 486 19.59 10.28 5.42
C ALA A 486 18.40 10.39 6.37
N ASP A 487 17.34 9.65 6.11
CA ASP A 487 16.10 9.63 6.91
C ASP A 487 15.78 8.22 7.46
N GLY A 488 16.62 7.23 7.16
CA GLY A 488 16.45 5.84 7.57
C GLY A 488 15.55 5.04 6.63
N TRP A 489 15.21 5.58 5.46
CA TRP A 489 14.36 4.95 4.45
C TRP A 489 15.12 4.72 3.14
N LEU A 490 16.28 4.08 3.23
CA LEU A 490 17.06 3.64 2.07
C LEU A 490 16.27 2.57 1.30
N HIS A 491 16.12 2.77 -0.01
CA HIS A 491 15.36 1.91 -0.90
C HIS A 491 16.07 1.77 -2.25
N GLY A 492 15.67 0.75 -3.00
CA GLY A 492 16.13 0.55 -4.36
C GLY A 492 15.23 -0.42 -5.12
N LEU A 493 15.30 -0.31 -6.44
CA LEU A 493 14.76 -1.27 -7.39
C LEU A 493 15.88 -2.23 -7.81
N PHE A 494 15.60 -3.53 -7.74
CA PHE A 494 16.49 -4.58 -8.20
C PHE A 494 15.82 -5.34 -9.33
N ARG A 495 16.53 -5.49 -10.45
CA ARG A 495 16.04 -6.20 -11.64
C ARG A 495 16.93 -7.40 -11.91
N TYR A 496 16.31 -8.56 -12.04
CA TYR A 496 16.98 -9.82 -12.36
C TYR A 496 16.46 -10.35 -13.69
N ARG A 497 17.36 -10.68 -14.62
CA ARG A 497 17.01 -11.28 -15.91
C ARG A 497 17.74 -12.60 -16.10
N ASP A 498 16.98 -13.66 -16.33
CA ASP A 498 17.51 -14.96 -16.74
C ASP A 498 17.90 -14.91 -18.22
N ARG A 499 19.19 -15.05 -18.52
CA ARG A 499 19.73 -14.99 -19.88
C ARG A 499 19.26 -16.16 -20.74
N ALA A 500 18.95 -17.30 -20.13
CA ALA A 500 18.52 -18.51 -20.84
C ALA A 500 17.06 -18.43 -21.32
N SER A 501 16.12 -18.12 -20.42
CA SER A 501 14.70 -18.00 -20.74
C SER A 501 14.30 -16.61 -21.25
N GLY A 502 15.11 -15.59 -20.95
CA GLY A 502 14.80 -14.18 -21.17
C GLY A 502 13.84 -13.59 -20.14
N GLN A 503 13.38 -14.38 -19.15
CA GLN A 503 12.46 -13.91 -18.12
C GLN A 503 13.11 -12.89 -17.17
N SER A 504 12.28 -12.00 -16.62
CA SER A 504 12.74 -10.97 -15.69
C SER A 504 11.81 -10.83 -14.49
N ALA A 505 12.38 -10.40 -13.37
CA ALA A 505 11.65 -10.05 -12.17
C ALA A 505 12.23 -8.77 -11.57
N ASP A 506 11.33 -7.89 -11.14
CA ASP A 506 11.67 -6.69 -10.39
C ASP A 506 11.29 -6.89 -8.92
N THR A 507 12.16 -6.48 -8.01
CA THR A 507 11.88 -6.41 -6.58
C THR A 507 12.30 -5.07 -6.01
N SER A 508 11.55 -4.58 -5.04
CA SER A 508 11.85 -3.32 -4.36
C SER A 508 11.41 -3.43 -2.91
N PHE A 509 12.29 -3.03 -1.99
CA PHE A 509 12.07 -3.11 -0.56
C PHE A 509 12.91 -2.05 0.15
N GLY A 510 12.61 -1.86 1.44
CA GLY A 510 13.28 -0.89 2.30
C GLY A 510 14.39 -1.49 3.13
N ALA A 511 15.36 -0.64 3.47
CA ALA A 511 16.43 -0.99 4.37
C ALA A 511 15.89 -1.21 5.79
N HIS A 512 16.54 -2.12 6.50
CA HIS A 512 16.32 -2.35 7.92
C HIS A 512 17.65 -2.30 8.66
N ILE A 513 17.56 -2.11 9.98
CA ILE A 513 18.68 -2.34 10.87
C ILE A 513 18.57 -3.80 11.33
N PHE A 514 19.46 -4.66 10.85
CA PHE A 514 19.38 -6.09 11.15
C PHE A 514 20.17 -6.46 12.41
N ASN A 515 19.66 -7.42 13.18
CA ASN A 515 20.40 -8.21 14.19
C ASN A 515 21.15 -7.41 15.25
N THR A 516 20.54 -6.36 15.77
CA THR A 516 21.11 -5.54 16.86
C THR A 516 20.26 -5.61 18.13
N VAL A 517 20.92 -5.52 19.29
CA VAL A 517 20.25 -5.28 20.58
C VAL A 517 19.80 -3.82 20.72
N LEU A 518 20.41 -2.90 19.97
CA LEU A 518 20.14 -1.48 20.01
C LEU A 518 19.01 -1.15 19.05
N THR A 519 18.00 -0.44 19.52
CA THR A 519 16.92 0.07 18.67
C THR A 519 17.15 1.53 18.32
N TYR A 520 16.84 1.92 17.09
CA TYR A 520 16.84 3.33 16.70
C TYR A 520 15.44 3.75 16.21
N ARG A 521 14.78 4.60 17.01
CA ARG A 521 13.39 5.03 16.81
C ARG A 521 12.44 3.81 16.68
N ASN A 522 11.32 4.00 16.01
CA ASN A 522 10.44 2.91 15.59
C ASN A 522 10.93 2.49 14.20
N GLU A 523 11.55 1.31 14.09
CA GLU A 523 11.97 0.79 12.79
C GLU A 523 10.85 0.91 11.76
N PRO A 524 11.16 1.32 10.53
CA PRO A 524 10.10 1.71 9.62
C PRO A 524 9.33 0.47 9.10
N GLN A 525 8.02 0.47 9.40
CA GLN A 525 6.92 -0.09 8.59
C GLN A 525 6.47 -1.55 8.72
N SER A 526 6.82 -2.31 9.75
CA SER A 526 6.19 -3.65 9.93
C SER A 526 5.55 -3.91 11.28
N TYR A 527 5.85 -3.10 12.29
CA TYR A 527 5.48 -3.40 13.67
C TYR A 527 4.67 -2.27 14.28
N ALA A 528 3.49 -2.61 14.80
CA ALA A 528 2.81 -1.72 15.74
C ALA A 528 3.56 -1.76 17.08
N GLY A 529 3.96 -0.59 17.59
CA GLY A 529 4.64 -0.47 18.89
C GLY A 529 6.15 -0.25 18.80
N ARG A 530 6.86 -0.61 19.87
CA ARG A 530 8.32 -0.44 19.95
C ARG A 530 9.01 -1.33 18.92
N ALA A 531 10.11 -0.85 18.36
CA ALA A 531 10.95 -1.67 17.48
C ALA A 531 11.25 -3.01 18.18
N PRO A 532 11.02 -4.15 17.52
CA PRO A 532 11.47 -5.41 18.07
C PRO A 532 13.00 -5.30 18.20
N GLY A 533 13.55 -5.51 19.39
CA GLY A 533 14.99 -5.80 19.49
C GLY A 533 15.31 -7.11 18.77
N LEU A 534 16.44 -7.75 19.09
CA LEU A 534 16.76 -9.10 18.60
C LEU A 534 15.54 -10.05 18.72
N SER A 535 14.91 -10.30 17.58
CA SER A 535 13.76 -11.18 17.39
C SER A 535 14.24 -12.34 16.54
N THR A 536 14.75 -13.39 17.18
CA THR A 536 15.21 -14.61 16.52
C THR A 536 14.09 -15.65 16.36
N ARG A 537 12.84 -15.22 16.18
CA ARG A 537 11.72 -16.13 15.93
C ARG A 537 11.44 -16.29 14.45
#